data_AF-A0A957LRS0-F1
#
_entry.id   AF-A0A957LRS0-F1
#
_cell.length_a   1.000
_cell.length_b   1.000
_cell.length_c   1.000
_cell.angle_alpha   90.00
_cell.angle_beta   90.00
_cell.angle_gamma   90.00
#
_symmetry.space_group_name_H-M   'P 1'
#
loop_
_entity.id
_entity.type
_entity.pdbx_description
1 polymer ?
#
loop_
_entity_poly.entity_id
_entity_poly.type
_entity_poly.pdbx_seq_one_letter_code
_entity_poly.pdbx_strand_id
1 'polypeptide(L)'
;SIRTAQNLMNVAREFSGKNETVSLLTDSAMYLLAAPSTPPAAREQAIDEAQATGKSPTKERVREIIAEHKPGPVVQPITAPTASEYSAAVQASQPARPVYSAISNPDPVVAANAAAATVQIIEYDAAAPLPQRADEPVALPRGGDSRIERARHLIDLYLAVQAACDEAVEEEAAYEALVGTPSDLLAANRYMRQLPVALAEPIAKLRHLITIIQHPEEVSADA
;
A
#
# COMPACT_ATOMS: atom_id res chain seq x y z
N SER A 1 -8.11 -35.28 9.98
CA SER A 1 -6.81 -34.64 10.27
C SER A 1 -6.88 -33.18 9.85
N ILE A 2 -6.31 -32.25 10.64
CA ILE A 2 -6.28 -30.80 10.35
C ILE A 2 -5.65 -30.53 8.98
N ARG A 3 -4.58 -31.26 8.63
CA ARG A 3 -3.87 -31.13 7.34
C ARG A 3 -4.77 -31.42 6.14
N THR A 4 -5.62 -32.44 6.25
CA THR A 4 -6.57 -32.80 5.18
C THR A 4 -7.63 -31.72 5.01
N ALA A 5 -8.15 -31.18 6.12
CA ALA A 5 -9.13 -30.09 6.08
C ALA A 5 -8.54 -28.82 5.43
N GLN A 6 -7.30 -28.45 5.80
CA GLN A 6 -6.57 -27.34 5.18
C GLN A 6 -6.39 -27.53 3.68
N ASN A 7 -5.99 -28.73 3.25
CA ASN A 7 -5.85 -29.04 1.83
C ASN A 7 -7.18 -28.89 1.07
N LEU A 8 -8.29 -29.39 1.63
CA LEU A 8 -9.61 -29.28 1.01
C LEU A 8 -10.12 -27.83 0.97
N MET A 9 -9.85 -27.02 2.00
CA MET A 9 -10.16 -25.59 2.01
C MET A 9 -9.39 -24.83 0.92
N ASN A 10 -8.11 -25.17 0.73
CA ASN A 10 -7.30 -24.56 -0.32
C ASN A 10 -7.79 -24.97 -1.72
N VAL A 11 -8.17 -26.24 -1.91
CA VAL A 11 -8.78 -26.72 -3.16
C VAL A 11 -10.07 -25.96 -3.45
N ALA A 12 -10.96 -25.85 -2.47
CA ALA A 12 -12.22 -25.15 -2.62
C ALA A 12 -12.02 -23.66 -2.98
N ARG A 13 -10.98 -23.02 -2.42
CA ARG A 13 -10.63 -21.62 -2.74
C ARG A 13 -10.14 -21.46 -4.17
N GLU A 14 -9.15 -22.25 -4.59
CA GLU A 14 -8.48 -22.10 -5.88
C GLU A 14 -9.29 -22.63 -7.07
N PHE A 15 -10.14 -23.62 -6.83
CA PHE A 15 -10.90 -24.31 -7.87
C PHE A 15 -12.42 -24.08 -7.79
N SER A 16 -12.88 -23.13 -6.98
CA SER A 16 -14.30 -22.75 -6.95
C SER A 16 -14.80 -22.40 -8.38
N GLY A 17 -15.88 -23.06 -8.81
CA GLY A 17 -16.49 -22.84 -10.13
C GLY A 17 -15.76 -23.49 -11.33
N LYS A 18 -14.67 -24.25 -11.12
CA LYS A 18 -13.88 -24.88 -12.20
C LYS A 18 -14.07 -26.41 -12.28
N ASN A 19 -15.28 -26.90 -12.03
CA ASN A 19 -15.57 -28.34 -11.88
C ASN A 19 -15.16 -29.19 -13.10
N GLU A 20 -15.35 -28.68 -14.32
CA GLU A 20 -14.97 -29.37 -15.55
C GLU A 20 -13.44 -29.55 -15.67
N THR A 21 -12.69 -28.54 -15.24
CA THR A 21 -11.24 -28.52 -15.25
C THR A 21 -10.64 -29.46 -14.20
N VAL A 22 -11.27 -29.52 -13.03
CA VAL A 22 -10.82 -30.32 -11.90
C VAL A 22 -11.14 -31.81 -12.09
N SER A 23 -12.15 -32.14 -12.91
CA SER A 23 -12.53 -33.53 -13.21
C SER A 23 -11.42 -34.32 -13.91
N LEU A 24 -10.47 -33.63 -14.56
CA LEU A 24 -9.34 -34.25 -15.25
C LEU A 24 -8.14 -34.49 -14.32
N LEU A 25 -8.15 -33.92 -13.12
CA LEU A 25 -7.04 -33.96 -12.17
C LEU A 25 -7.26 -35.03 -11.11
N THR A 26 -6.19 -35.75 -10.75
CA THR A 26 -6.21 -36.65 -9.59
C THR A 26 -6.19 -35.85 -8.28
N ASP A 27 -6.78 -36.38 -7.21
CA ASP A 27 -6.77 -35.76 -5.87
C ASP A 27 -5.37 -35.35 -5.40
N SER A 28 -4.36 -36.16 -5.70
CA SER A 28 -2.96 -35.86 -5.35
C SER A 28 -2.39 -34.68 -6.14
N ALA A 29 -2.71 -34.55 -7.43
CA ALA A 29 -2.32 -33.39 -8.24
C ALA A 29 -3.07 -32.14 -7.77
N MET A 30 -4.36 -32.28 -7.47
CA MET A 30 -5.23 -31.21 -6.98
C MET A 30 -4.70 -30.61 -5.66
N TYR A 31 -4.29 -31.45 -4.71
CA TYR A 31 -3.70 -30.99 -3.45
C TYR A 31 -2.35 -30.29 -3.63
N LEU A 32 -1.55 -30.68 -4.62
CA LEU A 32 -0.27 -30.01 -4.90
C LEU A 32 -0.48 -28.66 -5.57
N LEU A 33 -1.40 -28.59 -6.54
CA LEU A 33 -1.71 -27.35 -7.25
C LEU A 33 -2.42 -26.34 -6.36
N ALA A 34 -3.26 -26.79 -5.43
CA ALA A 34 -3.95 -25.94 -4.47
C ALA A 34 -3.06 -25.41 -3.33
N ALA A 35 -1.79 -25.83 -3.24
CA ALA A 35 -0.92 -25.32 -2.19
C ALA A 35 -0.70 -23.80 -2.35
N PRO A 36 -0.68 -23.01 -1.25
CA PRO A 36 -0.49 -21.56 -1.33
C PRO A 36 0.89 -21.16 -1.88
N SER A 37 1.85 -22.09 -1.83
CA SER A 37 3.19 -21.93 -2.41
C SER A 37 3.23 -22.15 -3.92
N THR A 38 2.15 -22.64 -4.52
CA THR A 38 2.10 -22.92 -5.95
C THR A 38 1.75 -21.63 -6.71
N PRO A 39 2.58 -21.18 -7.67
CA PRO A 39 2.30 -19.99 -8.48
C PRO A 39 1.02 -20.16 -9.34
N PRO A 40 0.27 -19.08 -9.63
CA PRO A 40 -0.90 -19.15 -10.52
C PRO A 40 -0.57 -19.71 -11.92
N ALA A 41 0.54 -19.27 -12.51
CA ALA A 41 1.00 -19.73 -13.83
C ALA A 41 1.27 -21.25 -13.87
N ALA A 42 1.78 -21.81 -12.76
CA ALA A 42 1.98 -23.25 -12.62
C ALA A 42 0.66 -24.04 -12.60
N ARG A 43 -0.40 -23.44 -12.01
CA ARG A 43 -1.73 -24.07 -11.98
C ARG A 43 -2.35 -24.11 -13.37
N GLU A 44 -2.27 -23.02 -14.09
CA GLU A 44 -2.81 -22.90 -15.46
C GLU A 44 -2.11 -23.86 -16.41
N GLN A 45 -0.77 -23.91 -16.41
CA GLN A 45 -0.04 -24.84 -17.26
C GLN A 45 -0.39 -26.32 -16.98
N ALA A 46 -0.56 -26.70 -15.72
CA ALA A 46 -0.92 -28.08 -15.37
C ALA A 46 -2.37 -28.43 -15.79
N ILE A 47 -3.26 -27.44 -15.77
CA ILE A 47 -4.63 -27.57 -16.25
C ILE A 47 -4.66 -27.72 -17.78
N ASP A 48 -3.92 -26.87 -18.49
CA ASP A 48 -3.85 -26.88 -19.95
C ASP A 48 -3.25 -28.20 -20.47
N GLU A 49 -2.22 -28.72 -19.79
CA GLU A 49 -1.62 -30.01 -20.09
C GLU A 49 -2.62 -31.17 -19.85
N ALA A 50 -3.44 -31.10 -18.80
CA ALA A 50 -4.48 -32.08 -18.51
C ALA A 50 -5.61 -32.06 -19.55
N GLN A 51 -5.99 -30.86 -20.02
CA GLN A 51 -7.01 -30.69 -21.06
C GLN A 51 -6.51 -31.17 -22.43
N ALA A 52 -5.26 -30.86 -22.78
CA ALA A 52 -4.65 -31.27 -24.05
C ALA A 52 -4.47 -32.80 -24.15
N THR A 53 -4.10 -33.45 -23.05
CA THR A 53 -3.84 -34.90 -23.01
C THR A 53 -5.06 -35.73 -22.63
N GLY A 54 -6.11 -35.10 -22.11
CA GLY A 54 -7.30 -35.76 -21.57
C GLY A 54 -7.01 -36.62 -20.33
N LYS A 55 -5.84 -36.46 -19.70
CA LYS A 55 -5.39 -37.24 -18.54
C LYS A 55 -4.73 -36.32 -17.52
N SER A 56 -4.88 -36.65 -16.23
CA SER A 56 -4.16 -35.92 -15.17
C SER A 56 -2.66 -36.03 -15.38
N PRO A 57 -1.90 -34.92 -15.30
CA PRO A 57 -0.44 -34.97 -15.20
C PRO A 57 -0.04 -35.78 -13.94
N THR A 58 1.10 -36.46 -14.02
CA THR A 58 1.62 -37.24 -12.89
C THR A 58 2.09 -36.33 -11.77
N LYS A 59 2.25 -36.92 -10.58
CA LYS A 59 2.75 -36.20 -9.41
C LYS A 59 4.16 -35.63 -9.65
N GLU A 60 5.03 -36.35 -10.36
CA GLU A 60 6.35 -35.83 -10.73
C GLU A 60 6.20 -34.63 -11.67
N ARG A 61 5.37 -34.74 -12.71
CA ARG A 61 5.17 -33.69 -13.69
C ARG A 61 4.64 -32.41 -13.08
N VAL A 62 3.67 -32.51 -12.17
CA VAL A 62 3.14 -31.35 -11.44
C VAL A 62 4.24 -30.67 -10.61
N ARG A 63 5.17 -31.43 -10.02
CA ARG A 63 6.30 -30.84 -9.27
C ARG A 63 7.30 -30.14 -10.18
N GLU A 64 7.54 -30.67 -11.37
CA GLU A 64 8.38 -30.03 -12.38
C GLU A 64 7.79 -28.69 -12.79
N ILE A 65 6.49 -28.65 -13.14
CA ILE A 65 5.77 -27.42 -13.50
C ILE A 65 5.85 -26.40 -12.35
N ILE A 66 5.64 -26.84 -11.10
CA ILE A 66 5.78 -25.95 -9.94
C ILE A 66 7.22 -25.45 -9.78
N ALA A 67 8.22 -26.27 -10.06
CA ALA A 67 9.64 -25.90 -9.96
C ALA A 67 10.06 -24.93 -11.06
N GLU A 68 9.59 -25.12 -12.30
CA GLU A 68 9.79 -24.23 -13.45
C GLU A 68 9.25 -22.82 -13.19
N HIS A 69 8.10 -22.75 -12.51
CA HIS A 69 7.42 -21.49 -12.20
C HIS A 69 7.72 -20.93 -10.82
N LYS A 70 8.51 -21.64 -10.01
CA LYS A 70 8.85 -21.17 -8.67
C LYS A 70 9.61 -19.86 -8.84
N PRO A 71 9.14 -18.74 -8.27
CA PRO A 71 9.90 -17.50 -8.32
C PRO A 71 11.29 -17.81 -7.76
N GLY A 72 12.34 -17.41 -8.48
CA GLY A 72 13.71 -17.51 -8.01
C GLY A 72 13.82 -16.97 -6.59
N PRO A 73 14.80 -17.43 -5.78
CA PRO A 73 14.90 -17.06 -4.37
C PRO A 73 14.72 -15.56 -4.27
N VAL A 74 13.62 -15.14 -3.66
CA VAL A 74 13.35 -13.73 -3.38
C VAL A 74 14.61 -13.27 -2.68
N VAL A 75 15.33 -12.33 -3.27
CA VAL A 75 16.46 -11.68 -2.58
C VAL A 75 15.83 -11.16 -1.31
N GLN A 76 16.11 -11.84 -0.19
CA GLN A 76 15.63 -11.35 1.10
C GLN A 76 16.13 -9.91 1.17
N PRO A 77 15.27 -8.94 1.54
CA PRO A 77 15.76 -7.61 1.82
C PRO A 77 16.94 -7.78 2.76
N ILE A 78 18.13 -7.36 2.33
CA ILE A 78 19.24 -7.17 3.25
C ILE A 78 18.63 -6.39 4.40
N THR A 79 18.58 -6.99 5.60
CA THR A 79 18.15 -6.27 6.79
C THR A 79 18.96 -5.00 6.81
N ALA A 80 18.29 -3.86 6.58
CA ALA A 80 18.95 -2.58 6.63
C ALA A 80 19.65 -2.53 7.99
N PRO A 81 20.97 -2.30 8.04
CA PRO A 81 21.66 -2.18 9.32
C PRO A 81 20.90 -1.15 10.14
N THR A 82 20.64 -1.48 11.40
CA THR A 82 20.08 -0.51 12.33
C THR A 82 20.99 0.72 12.36
N ALA A 83 20.45 1.91 12.66
CA ALA A 83 21.25 3.14 12.73
C ALA A 83 22.50 2.99 13.64
N SER A 84 22.42 2.10 14.63
CA SER A 84 23.53 1.70 15.50
C SER A 84 24.63 0.94 14.74
N GLU A 85 24.28 -0.06 13.92
CA GLU A 85 25.24 -0.86 13.16
C GLU A 85 25.91 -0.02 12.06
N TYR A 86 25.17 0.90 11.45
CA TYR A 86 25.71 1.81 10.44
C TYR A 86 26.70 2.81 11.05
N SER A 87 26.36 3.39 12.20
CA SER A 87 27.25 4.34 12.90
C SER A 87 28.52 3.66 13.40
N ALA A 88 28.44 2.43 13.93
CA ALA A 88 29.60 1.65 14.34
C ALA A 88 30.55 1.36 13.16
N ALA A 89 30.02 0.98 11.99
CA ALA A 89 30.84 0.70 10.81
C ALA A 89 31.51 1.96 10.24
N VAL A 90 30.82 3.10 10.24
CA VAL A 90 31.37 4.39 9.82
C VAL A 90 32.48 4.85 10.77
N GLN A 91 32.30 4.64 12.08
CA GLN A 91 33.27 5.05 13.09
C GLN A 91 34.52 4.16 13.10
N ALA A 92 34.36 2.86 12.82
CA ALA A 92 35.48 1.93 12.64
C ALA A 92 36.28 2.19 11.35
N SER A 93 35.68 2.82 10.34
CA SER A 93 36.31 3.10 9.05
C SER A 93 36.92 4.50 8.94
N GLN A 94 36.80 5.35 9.98
CA GLN A 94 37.40 6.68 9.97
C GLN A 94 38.92 6.59 10.19
N PRO A 95 39.76 7.02 9.22
CA PRO A 95 41.18 7.20 9.49
C PRO A 95 41.36 8.27 10.56
N ALA A 96 42.35 8.10 11.44
CA ALA A 96 42.68 9.06 12.48
C ALA A 96 42.83 10.47 11.88
N ARG A 97 42.05 11.43 12.42
CA ARG A 97 42.03 12.81 11.92
C ARG A 97 43.44 13.40 11.95
N PRO A 98 43.94 14.01 10.86
CA PRO A 98 45.10 14.88 10.95
C PRO A 98 44.72 16.10 11.81
N VAL A 99 45.51 16.35 12.84
CA VAL A 99 45.40 17.53 13.69
C VAL A 99 45.77 18.74 12.83
N TYR A 100 44.79 19.44 12.26
CA TYR A 100 45.03 20.75 11.66
C TYR A 100 44.98 21.82 12.75
N SER A 101 46.13 22.45 12.97
CA SER A 101 46.30 23.56 13.90
C SER A 101 45.44 24.76 13.51
N ALA A 102 44.89 25.42 14.53
CA ALA A 102 44.04 26.59 14.42
C ALA A 102 44.71 27.72 13.61
N ILE A 103 44.03 28.15 12.54
CA ILE A 103 44.28 29.46 11.94
C ILE A 103 43.16 30.37 12.42
N SER A 104 43.51 31.32 13.28
CA SER A 104 42.65 32.43 13.67
C SER A 104 42.33 33.28 12.45
N ASN A 105 41.06 33.63 12.26
CA ASN A 105 40.70 34.79 11.45
C ASN A 105 39.73 35.70 12.25
N PRO A 106 39.88 37.03 12.13
CA PRO A 106 39.19 38.00 12.99
C PRO A 106 37.80 38.38 12.44
N ASP A 107 36.88 38.64 13.37
CA ASP A 107 35.55 39.28 13.19
C ASP A 107 35.64 40.82 13.43
N PRO A 108 34.56 41.63 13.26
CA PRO A 108 33.41 41.58 12.33
C PRO A 108 33.03 42.96 11.74
N VAL A 109 32.21 43.02 10.66
CA VAL A 109 31.38 44.21 10.34
C VAL A 109 30.06 43.84 9.63
N VAL A 110 28.99 43.70 10.43
CA VAL A 110 27.64 44.34 10.37
C VAL A 110 27.27 44.99 9.00
N ALA A 111 26.13 44.77 8.32
CA ALA A 111 24.75 44.45 8.74
C ALA A 111 23.83 44.03 7.55
N ALA A 112 22.77 43.26 7.89
CA ALA A 112 21.35 43.33 7.45
C ALA A 112 20.99 43.10 5.96
N ASN A 113 19.94 42.38 5.54
CA ASN A 113 18.79 41.70 6.18
C ASN A 113 18.17 40.75 5.13
N ALA A 114 17.96 39.47 5.46
CA ALA A 114 16.90 38.65 4.86
C ALA A 114 16.56 37.54 5.86
N ALA A 115 15.35 37.58 6.39
CA ALA A 115 14.88 36.74 7.48
C ALA A 115 14.89 35.26 7.07
N ALA A 116 15.93 34.55 7.51
CA ALA A 116 15.94 33.11 7.56
C ALA A 116 14.96 32.67 8.65
N ALA A 117 13.84 32.08 8.24
CA ALA A 117 12.99 31.34 9.16
C ALA A 117 13.83 30.20 9.75
N THR A 118 14.19 30.36 11.02
CA THR A 118 14.80 29.32 11.83
C THR A 118 13.89 28.11 11.83
N VAL A 119 14.31 27.04 11.13
CA VAL A 119 13.82 25.69 11.38
C VAL A 119 14.19 25.36 12.81
N GLN A 120 13.22 25.44 13.72
CA GLN A 120 13.34 24.81 15.02
C GLN A 120 13.33 23.30 14.77
N ILE A 121 14.51 22.69 14.85
CA ILE A 121 14.62 21.25 15.01
C ILE A 121 13.97 20.95 16.36
N ILE A 122 12.73 20.44 16.32
CA ILE A 122 12.08 19.91 17.52
C ILE A 122 12.91 18.68 17.89
N GLU A 123 13.68 18.82 18.96
CA GLU A 123 14.38 17.71 19.60
C GLU A 123 13.31 16.71 20.03
N TYR A 124 13.29 15.54 19.40
CA TYR A 124 12.32 14.50 19.68
C TYR A 124 12.66 13.86 21.02
N ASP A 125 12.05 14.37 22.09
CA ASP A 125 12.11 13.72 23.40
C ASP A 125 11.32 12.40 23.31
N ALA A 126 12.04 11.28 23.26
CA ALA A 126 11.45 9.94 23.23
C ALA A 126 10.65 9.59 24.50
N ALA A 127 10.72 10.42 25.55
CA ALA A 127 9.89 10.30 26.75
C ALA A 127 8.62 11.17 26.71
N ALA A 128 8.44 12.00 25.68
CA ALA A 128 7.19 12.75 25.50
C ALA A 128 6.06 11.76 25.15
N PRO A 129 4.88 11.86 25.81
CA PRO A 129 3.73 11.08 25.40
C PRO A 129 3.45 11.38 23.93
N LEU A 130 3.35 10.33 23.10
CA LEU A 130 2.87 10.46 21.73
C LEU A 130 1.59 11.31 21.76
N PRO A 131 1.39 12.25 20.80
CA PRO A 131 0.09 12.89 20.67
C PRO A 131 -0.93 11.77 20.60
N GLN A 132 -1.85 11.75 21.56
CA GLN A 132 -2.91 10.76 21.58
C GLN A 132 -3.57 10.84 20.21
N ARG A 133 -3.49 9.75 19.44
CA ARG A 133 -4.38 9.52 18.31
C ARG A 133 -5.75 9.86 18.85
N ALA A 134 -6.47 10.79 18.20
CA ALA A 134 -7.78 11.23 18.67
C ALA A 134 -8.66 9.99 18.87
N ASP A 135 -8.67 9.48 20.09
CA ASP A 135 -9.52 8.42 20.59
C ASP A 135 -10.80 9.12 21.02
N GLU A 136 -11.52 9.63 20.03
CA GLU A 136 -12.95 9.78 20.14
C GLU A 136 -13.55 9.20 18.86
N PRO A 137 -14.35 8.12 18.93
CA PRO A 137 -15.30 7.90 17.86
C PRO A 137 -16.19 9.14 17.87
N VAL A 138 -16.08 10.00 16.85
CA VAL A 138 -16.96 11.15 16.68
C VAL A 138 -18.38 10.65 16.89
N ALA A 139 -18.96 11.00 18.04
CA ALA A 139 -20.26 10.52 18.43
C ALA A 139 -21.26 11.17 17.48
N LEU A 140 -21.62 10.44 16.42
CA LEU A 140 -22.58 10.89 15.44
C LEU A 140 -23.88 11.32 16.17
N PRO A 141 -24.48 12.46 15.80
CA PRO A 141 -25.72 12.92 16.41
C PRO A 141 -26.78 11.83 16.35
N ARG A 142 -27.27 11.41 17.52
CA ARG A 142 -28.41 10.49 17.62
C ARG A 142 -29.69 11.31 17.69
N GLY A 143 -30.15 11.79 16.54
CA GLY A 143 -31.46 12.44 16.38
C GLY A 143 -31.55 13.26 15.08
N GLY A 144 -32.65 13.11 14.33
CA GLY A 144 -32.79 13.58 12.92
C GLY A 144 -32.35 12.51 11.93
N ASP A 145 -32.69 12.61 10.63
CA ASP A 145 -32.39 11.58 9.62
C ASP A 145 -30.86 11.43 9.43
N SER A 146 -30.27 10.67 10.36
CA SER A 146 -28.83 10.47 10.57
C SER A 146 -28.10 9.96 9.33
N ARG A 147 -28.84 9.55 8.29
CA ARG A 147 -28.33 9.21 6.97
C ARG A 147 -27.81 10.43 6.22
N ILE A 148 -28.49 11.58 6.30
CA ILE A 148 -28.04 12.83 5.66
C ILE A 148 -26.75 13.33 6.34
N GLU A 149 -26.72 13.35 7.67
CA GLU A 149 -25.54 13.77 8.42
C GLU A 149 -24.34 12.84 8.17
N ARG A 150 -24.57 11.52 8.15
CA ARG A 150 -23.54 10.55 7.75
C ARG A 150 -23.07 10.75 6.32
N ALA A 151 -23.98 11.04 5.38
CA ALA A 151 -23.62 11.28 3.98
C ALA A 151 -22.79 12.57 3.82
N ARG A 152 -23.15 13.64 4.52
CA ARG A 152 -22.37 14.89 4.57
C ARG A 152 -20.99 14.66 5.16
N HIS A 153 -20.92 13.95 6.29
CA HIS A 153 -19.65 13.61 6.91
C HIS A 153 -18.75 12.77 5.98
N LEU A 154 -19.33 11.82 5.24
CA LEU A 154 -18.58 11.01 4.27
C LEU A 154 -18.08 11.84 3.08
N ILE A 155 -18.87 12.81 2.61
CA ILE A 155 -18.44 13.78 1.59
C ILE A 155 -17.24 14.60 2.10
N ASP A 156 -17.33 15.11 3.33
CA ASP A 156 -16.25 15.91 3.93
C ASP A 156 -14.94 15.11 4.04
N LEU A 157 -15.04 13.83 4.45
CA LEU A 157 -13.90 12.92 4.48
C LEU A 157 -13.30 12.69 3.09
N TYR A 158 -14.11 12.47 2.06
CA TYR A 158 -13.61 12.27 0.70
C TYR A 158 -12.96 13.53 0.12
N LEU A 159 -13.53 14.71 0.40
CA LEU A 159 -12.93 15.98 0.00
C LEU A 159 -11.59 16.22 0.72
N ALA A 160 -11.49 15.89 2.01
CA ALA A 160 -10.24 15.99 2.75
C ALA A 160 -9.15 15.07 2.18
N VAL A 161 -9.52 13.85 1.77
CA VAL A 161 -8.59 12.93 1.10
C VAL A 161 -8.14 13.46 -0.26
N GLN A 162 -9.06 14.05 -1.05
CA GLN A 162 -8.71 14.70 -2.32
C GLN A 162 -7.67 15.81 -2.11
N ALA A 163 -7.93 16.71 -1.18
CA ALA A 163 -7.02 17.82 -0.87
C ALA A 163 -5.63 17.33 -0.41
N ALA A 164 -5.59 16.30 0.44
CA ALA A 164 -4.33 15.72 0.90
C ALA A 164 -3.55 15.04 -0.23
N CYS A 165 -4.23 14.40 -1.19
CA CYS A 165 -3.58 13.84 -2.36
C CYS A 165 -3.00 14.93 -3.28
N ASP A 166 -3.74 16.03 -3.48
CA ASP A 166 -3.26 17.15 -4.30
C ASP A 166 -2.02 17.82 -3.67
N GLU A 167 -2.03 18.02 -2.35
CA GLU A 167 -0.88 18.56 -1.60
C GLU A 167 0.34 17.63 -1.67
N ALA A 168 0.14 16.32 -1.49
CA ALA A 168 1.20 15.33 -1.57
C ALA A 168 1.82 15.23 -2.97
N VAL A 169 1.03 15.40 -4.04
CA VAL A 169 1.53 15.39 -5.42
C VAL A 169 2.46 16.58 -5.69
N GLU A 170 2.16 17.75 -5.14
CA GLU A 170 3.00 18.94 -5.26
C GLU A 170 4.31 18.79 -4.47
N GLU A 171 4.25 18.26 -3.24
CA GLU A 171 5.44 18.01 -2.42
C GLU A 171 6.34 16.93 -3.03
N GLU A 172 5.75 15.86 -3.56
CA GLU A 172 6.50 14.77 -4.19
C GLU A 172 7.17 15.20 -5.50
N ALA A 173 6.55 16.10 -6.29
CA ALA A 173 7.19 16.67 -7.48
C ALA A 173 8.47 17.47 -7.13
N ALA A 174 8.46 18.20 -6.00
CA ALA A 174 9.64 18.90 -5.51
C ALA A 174 10.74 17.93 -5.06
N TYR A 175 10.35 16.80 -4.46
CA TYR A 175 11.27 15.75 -4.04
C TYR A 175 11.86 14.98 -5.23
N GLU A 176 11.05 14.60 -6.22
CA GLU A 176 11.49 13.92 -7.45
C GLU A 176 12.52 14.76 -8.22
N ALA A 177 12.38 16.09 -8.25
CA ALA A 177 13.37 16.98 -8.85
C ALA A 177 14.75 16.92 -8.17
N LEU A 178 14.79 16.56 -6.88
CA LEU A 178 16.01 16.51 -6.08
C LEU A 178 16.73 15.15 -6.14
N VAL A 179 15.98 14.05 -6.19
CA VAL A 179 16.52 12.68 -6.07
C VAL A 179 16.23 11.76 -7.27
N GLY A 180 15.44 12.21 -8.25
CA GLY A 180 14.96 11.39 -9.37
C GLY A 180 13.79 10.48 -8.97
N THR A 181 13.25 9.73 -9.94
CA THR A 181 12.07 8.86 -9.75
C THR A 181 12.46 7.39 -9.53
N PRO A 182 12.51 6.88 -8.28
CA PRO A 182 12.56 5.45 -8.03
C PRO A 182 11.23 4.78 -8.41
N SER A 183 11.30 3.55 -8.92
CA SER A 183 10.15 2.80 -9.46
C SER A 183 8.98 2.62 -8.47
N ASP A 184 9.27 2.57 -7.17
CA ASP A 184 8.25 2.40 -6.13
C ASP A 184 7.47 3.71 -5.88
N LEU A 185 8.11 4.87 -6.03
CA LEU A 185 7.41 6.16 -5.97
C LEU A 185 6.48 6.34 -7.17
N LEU A 186 6.86 5.88 -8.37
CA LEU A 186 5.99 5.97 -9.55
C LEU A 186 4.63 5.29 -9.36
N ALA A 187 4.58 4.15 -8.66
CA ALA A 187 3.32 3.46 -8.38
C ALA A 187 2.46 4.23 -7.35
N ALA A 188 3.08 4.74 -6.29
CA ALA A 188 2.41 5.54 -5.27
C ALA A 188 1.88 6.86 -5.86
N ASN A 189 2.73 7.58 -6.61
CA ASN A 189 2.41 8.84 -7.29
C ASN A 189 1.25 8.65 -8.28
N ARG A 190 1.25 7.52 -9.03
CA ARG A 190 0.13 7.16 -9.90
C ARG A 190 -1.17 6.96 -9.13
N TYR A 191 -1.12 6.26 -8.00
CA TYR A 191 -2.31 6.03 -7.18
C TYR A 191 -2.83 7.35 -6.57
N MET A 192 -1.95 8.20 -6.04
CA MET A 192 -2.30 9.51 -5.49
C MET A 192 -2.96 10.43 -6.52
N ARG A 193 -2.51 10.41 -7.78
CA ARG A 193 -3.15 11.17 -8.87
C ARG A 193 -4.49 10.60 -9.33
N GLN A 194 -4.69 9.29 -9.19
CA GLN A 194 -5.93 8.61 -9.63
C GLN A 194 -7.05 8.68 -8.58
N LEU A 195 -6.67 8.73 -7.30
CA LEU A 195 -7.62 8.66 -6.20
C LEU A 195 -8.61 9.83 -6.16
N PRO A 196 -8.22 11.10 -6.43
CA PRO A 196 -9.18 12.19 -6.52
C PRO A 196 -10.24 12.00 -7.61
N VAL A 197 -9.82 11.50 -8.78
CA VAL A 197 -10.71 11.20 -9.90
C VAL A 197 -11.70 10.10 -9.52
N ALA A 198 -11.23 9.04 -8.85
CA ALA A 198 -12.06 7.92 -8.42
C ALA A 198 -13.10 8.34 -7.35
N LEU A 199 -12.81 9.35 -6.52
CA LEU A 199 -13.71 9.85 -5.49
C LEU A 199 -14.79 10.82 -6.00
N ALA A 200 -14.66 11.34 -7.22
CA ALA A 200 -15.64 12.30 -7.77
C ALA A 200 -17.05 11.70 -7.92
N GLU A 201 -17.14 10.46 -8.43
CA GLU A 201 -18.42 9.76 -8.61
C GLU A 201 -19.15 9.46 -7.28
N PRO A 202 -18.52 8.87 -6.24
CA PRO A 202 -19.21 8.63 -4.97
C PRO A 202 -19.62 9.93 -4.28
N ILE A 203 -18.83 11.01 -4.37
CA ILE A 203 -19.24 12.33 -3.85
C ILE A 203 -20.50 12.84 -4.56
N ALA A 204 -20.55 12.75 -5.90
CA ALA A 204 -21.72 13.16 -6.67
C ALA A 204 -22.97 12.35 -6.31
N LYS A 205 -22.83 11.02 -6.14
CA LYS A 205 -23.93 10.15 -5.71
C LYS A 205 -24.46 10.52 -4.32
N LEU A 206 -23.57 10.79 -3.36
CA LEU A 206 -23.98 11.19 -2.01
C LEU A 206 -24.69 12.55 -2.02
N ARG A 207 -24.20 13.51 -2.80
CA ARG A 207 -24.88 14.81 -2.99
C ARG A 207 -26.28 14.63 -3.57
N HIS A 208 -26.42 13.81 -4.61
CA HIS A 208 -27.70 13.52 -5.23
C HIS A 208 -28.69 12.85 -4.26
N LEU A 209 -28.22 11.89 -3.46
CA LEU A 209 -29.04 11.26 -2.42
C LEU A 209 -29.50 12.25 -1.35
N ILE A 210 -28.63 13.18 -0.94
CA ILE A 210 -29.00 14.26 -0.02
C ILE A 210 -30.11 15.13 -0.64
N THR A 211 -29.97 15.52 -1.92
CA THR A 211 -30.98 16.30 -2.63
C THR A 211 -32.33 15.59 -2.69
N ILE A 212 -32.37 14.30 -3.06
CA ILE A 212 -33.61 13.51 -3.12
C ILE A 212 -34.31 13.47 -1.75
N ILE A 213 -33.55 13.31 -0.67
CA ILE A 213 -34.12 13.18 0.68
C ILE A 213 -34.58 14.55 1.22
N GLN A 214 -33.88 15.64 0.88
CA GLN A 214 -34.19 16.98 1.39
C GLN A 214 -35.22 17.74 0.57
N HIS A 215 -35.27 17.49 -0.74
CA HIS A 215 -36.14 18.17 -1.71
C HIS A 215 -36.82 17.15 -2.64
N PRO A 216 -37.68 16.26 -2.11
CA PRO A 216 -38.34 15.24 -2.92
C PRO A 216 -39.23 15.83 -4.04
N GLU A 217 -39.73 17.05 -3.85
CA GLU A 217 -40.52 17.80 -4.83
C GLU A 217 -39.75 18.27 -6.07
N GLU A 218 -38.45 18.55 -5.98
CA GLU A 218 -37.64 19.07 -7.10
C GLU A 218 -37.26 17.98 -8.12
N VAL A 219 -37.31 16.70 -7.71
CA VAL A 219 -36.92 15.56 -8.56
C VAL A 219 -38.08 15.11 -9.48
N SER A 220 -39.31 15.56 -9.20
CA SER A 220 -40.53 15.20 -9.96
C SER A 220 -40.88 16.18 -11.08
N ALA A 221 -40.20 17.32 -11.20
CA ALA A 221 -40.61 18.40 -12.12
C ALA A 221 -40.16 18.21 -13.59
N ASP A 222 -39.34 17.20 -13.88
CA ASP A 222 -38.77 16.93 -15.22
C ASP A 222 -39.20 15.57 -15.82
N ALA A 223 -40.33 15.00 -15.39
CA ALA A 223 -40.90 13.76 -15.96
C ALA A 223 -42.12 14.02 -16.85
#